data_AF-A0A0N4WCQ0-F1
#
_entry.id   AF-A0A0N4WCQ0-F1
#
_cell.length_a   1.000
_cell.length_b   1.000
_cell.length_c   1.000
_cell.angle_alpha   90.00
_cell.angle_beta   90.00
_cell.angle_gamma   90.00
#
_symmetry.space_group_name_H-M   'P 1'
#
loop_
_entity.id
_entity.type
_entity.pdbx_description
1 polymer ?
#
loop_
_entity_poly.entity_id
_entity_poly.type
_entity_poly.pdbx_seq_one_letter_code
_entity_poly.pdbx_strand_id
1 'polypeptide(L)'
;MDGEVQRYARQNINAAGLGVRNVRSGPATVAVYVRFLNLADVDVDVIWINEEGRGIRYGQLKKSEYLDISTYEGHPWIFRESGVGDLLIGQPGRITVYFPKRDNINVISRVCILITFPLMSLRDWAVRAVANFVEIAPYALLTLPIPASQIKVVQSLLVHRLQYVSMFEPNPLVGRRLRATVRRYMNPSLPMPDPLPLIRNDSGEDGSENREN
;
A
#
# COMPACT_ATOMS: atom_id res chain seq x y z
N MET A 1 -26.56 -10.99 -8.00
CA MET A 1 -25.88 -10.09 -8.97
C MET A 1 -24.40 -10.11 -8.65
N ASP A 2 -23.76 -11.27 -8.83
CA ASP A 2 -22.54 -11.65 -8.12
C ASP A 2 -21.34 -11.81 -9.06
N GLY A 3 -21.29 -10.99 -10.11
CA GLY A 3 -20.35 -11.15 -11.23
C GLY A 3 -19.30 -10.05 -11.39
N GLU A 4 -19.46 -8.88 -10.76
CA GLU A 4 -18.59 -7.72 -11.06
C GLU A 4 -17.64 -7.31 -9.94
N VAL A 5 -17.80 -7.81 -8.71
CA VAL A 5 -16.90 -7.49 -7.58
C VAL A 5 -15.58 -8.31 -7.62
N GLN A 6 -15.44 -9.24 -8.57
CA GLN A 6 -14.30 -10.18 -8.66
C GLN A 6 -13.25 -9.83 -9.72
N ARG A 7 -13.25 -8.61 -10.30
CA ARG A 7 -12.31 -8.25 -11.39
C ARG A 7 -11.13 -7.36 -11.00
N TYR A 8 -10.97 -6.99 -9.74
CA TYR A 8 -9.71 -6.39 -9.28
C TYR A 8 -8.77 -7.51 -8.81
N ALA A 9 -7.63 -7.61 -9.51
CA ALA A 9 -6.66 -8.68 -9.39
C ALA A 9 -6.30 -9.03 -7.94
N ARG A 10 -6.33 -10.33 -7.63
CA ARG A 10 -5.94 -10.94 -6.35
C ARG A 10 -4.45 -10.73 -6.07
N GLN A 11 -4.10 -9.57 -5.50
CA GLN A 11 -2.77 -9.31 -4.94
C GLN A 11 -2.83 -9.60 -3.43
N ASN A 12 -2.66 -10.88 -3.08
CA ASN A 12 -2.71 -11.33 -1.70
C ASN A 12 -1.30 -11.17 -1.04
N ILE A 13 -1.18 -10.56 0.15
CA ILE A 13 0.13 -10.18 0.75
C ILE A 13 0.21 -10.44 2.26
N ASN A 14 1.23 -11.13 2.78
CA ASN A 14 1.38 -11.34 4.23
C ASN A 14 1.24 -10.06 5.07
N ALA A 15 0.49 -10.12 6.19
CA ALA A 15 0.15 -9.00 7.07
C ALA A 15 1.39 -8.24 7.54
N ALA A 16 2.51 -8.95 7.74
CA ALA A 16 3.79 -8.35 8.15
C ALA A 16 4.29 -7.31 7.13
N GLY A 17 4.06 -7.53 5.84
CA GLY A 17 4.36 -6.59 4.76
C GLY A 17 3.44 -5.37 4.74
N LEU A 18 2.31 -5.44 5.45
CA LEU A 18 1.36 -4.36 5.69
C LEU A 18 1.53 -3.79 7.10
N GLY A 19 2.68 -3.97 7.75
CA GLY A 19 2.97 -3.43 9.09
C GLY A 19 2.12 -4.02 10.21
N VAL A 20 1.40 -5.13 9.98
CA VAL A 20 0.56 -5.81 10.98
C VAL A 20 1.12 -7.21 11.23
N ARG A 21 1.42 -7.57 12.48
CA ARG A 21 2.03 -8.88 12.78
C ARG A 21 1.02 -9.83 13.39
N ASN A 22 1.09 -11.11 13.01
CA ASN A 22 0.31 -12.21 13.59
C ASN A 22 -1.23 -12.02 13.53
N VAL A 23 -1.73 -11.34 12.50
CA VAL A 23 -3.17 -11.16 12.25
C VAL A 23 -3.58 -11.93 11.01
N ARG A 24 -4.69 -12.68 11.11
CA ARG A 24 -5.33 -13.41 10.02
C ARG A 24 -6.80 -13.61 10.34
N SER A 25 -7.61 -13.86 9.31
CA SER A 25 -9.00 -14.28 9.51
C SER A 25 -9.05 -15.69 10.12
N GLY A 26 -9.98 -15.90 11.04
CA GLY A 26 -10.35 -17.24 11.52
C GLY A 26 -11.59 -17.77 10.77
N PRO A 27 -12.00 -19.02 11.02
CA PRO A 27 -13.25 -19.55 10.49
C PRO A 27 -14.42 -18.83 11.18
N ALA A 28 -14.95 -17.78 10.56
CA ALA A 28 -16.07 -17.01 11.08
C ALA A 28 -17.34 -17.34 10.29
N THR A 29 -18.42 -17.64 11.00
CA THR A 29 -19.72 -18.03 10.41
C THR A 29 -20.79 -16.95 10.60
N VAL A 30 -20.52 -15.92 11.40
CA VAL A 30 -21.47 -14.87 11.73
C VAL A 30 -21.26 -13.67 10.82
N ALA A 31 -22.22 -13.38 9.95
CA ALA A 31 -22.18 -12.23 9.06
C ALA A 31 -22.35 -10.90 9.84
N VAL A 32 -21.56 -9.91 9.46
CA VAL A 32 -21.58 -8.54 9.99
C VAL A 32 -21.55 -7.56 8.82
N TYR A 33 -22.31 -6.47 8.92
CA TYR A 33 -22.39 -5.45 7.90
C TYR A 33 -21.66 -4.19 8.37
N VAL A 34 -20.74 -3.69 7.55
CA VAL A 34 -19.91 -2.54 7.90
C VAL A 34 -19.91 -1.52 6.78
N ARG A 35 -19.84 -0.24 7.13
CA ARG A 35 -19.65 0.88 6.21
C ARG A 35 -18.30 1.52 6.54
N PHE A 36 -17.39 1.51 5.60
CA PHE A 36 -16.16 2.28 5.70
C PHE A 36 -16.35 3.60 4.99
N LEU A 37 -16.20 4.72 5.70
CA LEU A 37 -16.33 6.08 5.14
C LEU A 37 -14.99 6.79 5.21
N ASN A 38 -14.48 7.26 4.07
CA ASN A 38 -13.23 8.00 4.02
C ASN A 38 -13.45 9.48 4.37
N LEU A 39 -12.94 9.91 5.52
CA LEU A 39 -12.91 11.33 5.91
C LEU A 39 -11.50 11.94 5.79
N ALA A 40 -10.52 11.18 5.33
CA ALA A 40 -9.19 11.70 5.02
C ALA A 40 -9.21 12.46 3.69
N ASP A 41 -8.27 13.39 3.52
CA ASP A 41 -8.09 14.19 2.30
C ASP A 41 -7.22 13.48 1.25
N VAL A 42 -7.20 12.14 1.28
CA VAL A 42 -6.40 11.28 0.42
C VAL A 42 -7.22 10.06 0.02
N ASP A 43 -6.85 9.41 -1.09
CA ASP A 43 -7.44 8.15 -1.48
C ASP A 43 -7.01 7.04 -0.51
N VAL A 44 -7.95 6.16 -0.15
CA VAL A 44 -7.74 5.12 0.85
C VAL A 44 -8.04 3.75 0.28
N ASP A 45 -7.11 2.83 0.44
CA ASP A 45 -7.32 1.41 0.20
C ASP A 45 -7.92 0.75 1.45
N VAL A 46 -9.03 0.03 1.23
CA VAL A 46 -9.66 -0.85 2.22
C VAL A 46 -9.18 -2.27 1.98
N ILE A 47 -8.49 -2.86 2.97
CA ILE A 47 -7.77 -4.12 2.81
C ILE A 47 -8.25 -5.12 3.88
N TRP A 48 -8.69 -6.30 3.43
CA TRP A 48 -9.03 -7.44 4.29
C TRP A 48 -7.82 -8.37 4.45
N ILE A 49 -7.51 -8.82 5.66
CA ILE A 49 -6.46 -9.83 5.86
C ILE A 49 -7.11 -11.21 5.94
N ASN A 50 -6.85 -12.05 4.93
CA ASN A 50 -7.45 -13.36 4.78
C ASN A 50 -6.89 -14.40 5.78
N GLU A 51 -7.30 -15.66 5.62
CA GLU A 51 -6.99 -16.80 6.48
C GLU A 51 -5.50 -17.18 6.45
N GLU A 52 -4.80 -16.97 5.34
CA GLU A 52 -3.35 -17.13 5.26
C GLU A 52 -2.58 -15.93 5.87
N GLY A 53 -3.30 -14.95 6.42
CA GLY A 53 -2.72 -13.70 6.88
C GLY A 53 -2.33 -12.79 5.72
N ARG A 54 -2.92 -12.97 4.53
CA ARG A 54 -2.65 -12.17 3.34
C ARG A 54 -3.67 -11.05 3.17
N GLY A 55 -3.24 -9.80 3.10
CA GLY A 55 -4.05 -8.64 2.75
C GLY A 55 -4.52 -8.70 1.31
N ILE A 56 -5.80 -8.47 1.11
CA ILE A 56 -6.53 -8.40 -0.16
C ILE A 56 -7.17 -7.03 -0.23
N ARG A 57 -6.78 -6.22 -1.22
CA ARG A 57 -7.43 -4.93 -1.48
C ARG A 57 -8.86 -5.19 -1.95
N TYR A 58 -9.83 -4.73 -1.19
CA TYR A 58 -11.24 -4.91 -1.48
C TYR A 58 -11.83 -3.73 -2.28
N GLY A 59 -11.30 -2.54 -2.03
CA GLY A 59 -11.69 -1.35 -2.76
C GLY A 59 -10.79 -0.16 -2.44
N GLN A 60 -10.97 0.90 -3.22
CA GLN A 60 -10.36 2.21 -3.01
C GLN A 60 -11.48 3.22 -2.80
N LEU A 61 -11.30 4.12 -1.84
CA LEU A 61 -12.24 5.18 -1.48
C LEU A 61 -11.60 6.54 -1.71
N LYS A 62 -12.22 7.38 -2.52
CA LYS A 62 -11.85 8.81 -2.58
C LYS A 62 -12.36 9.53 -1.34
N LYS A 63 -11.96 10.79 -1.20
CA LYS A 63 -12.45 11.67 -0.13
C LYS A 63 -13.98 11.68 -0.09
N SER A 64 -14.53 11.49 1.11
CA SER A 64 -15.97 11.47 1.39
C SER A 64 -16.76 10.33 0.74
N GLU A 65 -16.10 9.38 0.07
CA GLU A 65 -16.74 8.16 -0.42
C GLU A 65 -16.84 7.10 0.68
N TYR A 66 -17.83 6.22 0.53
CA TYR A 66 -18.00 5.07 1.43
C TYR A 66 -18.09 3.77 0.66
N LEU A 67 -17.73 2.67 1.35
CA LEU A 67 -17.83 1.31 0.86
C LEU A 67 -18.61 0.48 1.89
N ASP A 68 -19.74 -0.07 1.45
CA ASP A 68 -20.51 -1.02 2.23
C ASP A 68 -19.97 -2.44 2.00
N ILE A 69 -19.64 -3.13 3.09
CA ILE A 69 -19.09 -4.48 3.04
C ILE A 69 -19.94 -5.42 3.90
N SER A 70 -20.29 -6.55 3.31
CA SER A 70 -20.80 -7.73 4.03
C SER A 70 -19.60 -8.63 4.35
N THR A 71 -19.23 -8.71 5.62
CA THR A 71 -18.06 -9.47 6.10
C THR A 71 -18.47 -10.41 7.23
N TYR A 72 -17.50 -11.04 7.89
CA TYR A 72 -17.74 -11.91 9.03
C TYR A 72 -17.09 -11.35 10.29
N GLU A 73 -17.68 -11.70 11.43
CA GLU A 73 -17.15 -11.34 12.74
C GLU A 73 -15.69 -11.78 12.91
N GLY A 74 -14.86 -10.89 13.44
CA GLY A 74 -13.44 -11.16 13.66
C GLY A 74 -12.56 -11.12 12.40
N HIS A 75 -13.10 -10.86 11.21
CA HIS A 75 -12.26 -10.64 10.02
C HIS A 75 -11.48 -9.33 10.14
N PRO A 76 -10.13 -9.34 10.12
CA PRO A 76 -9.32 -8.13 10.22
C PRO A 76 -9.37 -7.26 8.96
N TRP A 77 -9.58 -5.96 9.17
CA TRP A 77 -9.55 -4.91 8.14
C TRP A 77 -8.54 -3.82 8.50
N ILE A 78 -7.82 -3.31 7.50
CA ILE A 78 -6.90 -2.19 7.65
C ILE A 78 -7.12 -1.15 6.56
N PHE A 79 -6.63 0.07 6.81
CA PHE A 79 -6.77 1.20 5.92
C PHE A 79 -5.40 1.80 5.62
N ARG A 80 -5.11 2.01 4.33
CA ARG A 80 -3.82 2.52 3.85
C ARG A 80 -4.03 3.63 2.84
N GLU A 81 -3.16 4.63 2.85
CA GLU A 81 -3.19 5.66 1.81
C GLU A 81 -2.80 5.03 0.48
N SER A 82 -3.65 5.18 -0.53
CA SER A 82 -3.42 4.58 -1.84
C SER A 82 -2.16 5.16 -2.49
N GLY A 83 -1.33 4.31 -3.08
CA GLY A 83 -0.11 4.71 -3.80
C GLY A 83 1.06 5.17 -2.91
N VAL A 84 0.84 5.44 -1.63
CA VAL A 84 1.88 5.80 -0.66
C VAL A 84 2.09 4.67 0.34
N GLY A 85 1.00 4.16 0.92
CA GLY A 85 1.01 3.06 1.87
C GLY A 85 1.13 3.48 3.33
N ASP A 86 0.86 4.72 3.70
CA ASP A 86 0.83 5.13 5.11
C ASP A 86 -0.41 4.59 5.83
N LEU A 87 -0.30 4.37 7.15
CA LEU A 87 -1.39 3.86 7.98
C LEU A 87 -2.46 4.94 8.19
N LEU A 88 -3.71 4.57 7.97
CA LEU A 88 -4.87 5.30 8.49
C LEU A 88 -5.52 4.52 9.64
N ILE A 89 -6.39 5.19 10.37
CA ILE A 89 -7.12 4.62 11.50
C ILE A 89 -8.62 4.72 11.28
N GLY A 90 -9.37 3.77 11.83
CA GLY A 90 -10.82 3.83 11.97
C GLY A 90 -11.24 4.53 13.27
N GLN A 91 -12.37 5.23 13.21
CA GLN A 91 -13.09 5.75 14.36
C GLN A 91 -14.44 5.03 14.50
N PRO A 92 -14.96 4.86 15.73
CA PRO A 92 -14.44 5.42 16.98
C PRO A 92 -13.22 4.67 17.57
N GLY A 93 -12.32 5.36 18.28
CA GLY A 93 -11.33 4.72 19.15
C GLY A 93 -9.94 4.44 18.57
N ARG A 94 -9.52 5.14 17.49
CA ARG A 94 -8.19 5.00 16.88
C ARG A 94 -7.82 3.56 16.51
N ILE A 95 -8.70 2.92 15.76
CA ILE A 95 -8.59 1.51 15.37
C ILE A 95 -7.56 1.37 14.24
N THR A 96 -6.42 0.74 14.51
CA THR A 96 -5.38 0.44 13.50
C THR A 96 -5.69 -0.83 12.70
N VAL A 97 -6.36 -1.79 13.34
CA VAL A 97 -6.91 -3.00 12.71
C VAL A 97 -8.33 -3.16 13.22
N TYR A 98 -9.29 -3.09 12.31
CA TYR A 98 -10.69 -3.22 12.65
C TYR A 98 -11.13 -4.68 12.60
N PHE A 99 -11.70 -5.14 13.69
CA PHE A 99 -12.32 -6.45 13.81
C PHE A 99 -13.83 -6.23 13.96
N PRO A 100 -14.64 -6.50 12.92
CA PRO A 100 -16.09 -6.45 13.00
C PRO A 100 -16.57 -7.32 14.15
N LYS A 101 -17.47 -6.77 14.96
CA LYS A 101 -18.15 -7.47 16.05
C LYS A 101 -19.64 -7.33 15.85
N ARG A 102 -20.38 -8.36 16.26
CA ARG A 102 -21.83 -8.27 16.25
C ARG A 102 -22.32 -7.63 17.55
N ASP A 103 -22.91 -6.44 17.46
CA ASP A 103 -23.39 -5.72 18.64
C ASP A 103 -24.69 -6.30 19.21
N ASN A 104 -25.65 -6.67 18.35
CA ASN A 104 -26.94 -7.22 18.79
C ASN A 104 -27.38 -8.37 17.89
N ILE A 105 -27.81 -9.49 18.50
CA ILE A 105 -28.26 -10.68 17.77
C ILE A 105 -29.58 -10.40 17.02
N ASN A 106 -30.41 -9.51 17.56
CA ASN A 106 -31.78 -9.30 17.08
C ASN A 106 -31.94 -8.17 16.07
N VAL A 107 -30.87 -7.40 15.79
CA VAL A 107 -30.92 -6.26 14.86
C VAL A 107 -29.79 -6.37 13.86
N ILE A 108 -30.15 -6.46 12.58
CA ILE A 108 -29.19 -6.29 11.49
C ILE A 108 -28.92 -4.79 11.36
N SER A 109 -27.83 -4.33 11.94
CA SER A 109 -27.37 -2.95 11.81
C SER A 109 -26.02 -2.91 11.09
N ARG A 110 -25.79 -1.83 10.34
CA ARG A 110 -24.51 -1.59 9.68
C ARG A 110 -23.66 -0.69 10.54
N VAL A 111 -22.51 -1.20 10.99
CA VAL A 111 -21.56 -0.43 11.79
C VAL A 111 -20.80 0.53 10.86
N CYS A 112 -20.79 1.82 11.20
CA CYS A 112 -20.05 2.82 10.43
C CYS A 112 -18.68 3.06 11.06
N ILE A 113 -17.63 2.94 10.26
CA ILE A 113 -16.25 3.22 10.63
C ILE A 113 -15.74 4.38 9.79
N LEU A 114 -15.36 5.45 10.47
CA LEU A 114 -14.84 6.66 9.83
C LEU A 114 -13.32 6.56 9.72
N ILE A 115 -12.79 6.62 8.52
CA ILE A 115 -11.36 6.52 8.27
C ILE A 115 -10.74 7.91 8.29
N THR A 116 -9.71 8.10 9.10
CA THR A 116 -8.98 9.36 9.23
C THR A 116 -7.48 9.10 9.31
N PHE A 117 -6.67 10.13 9.09
CA PHE A 117 -5.28 10.09 9.53
C PHE A 117 -5.22 9.92 11.06
N PRO A 118 -4.23 9.19 11.59
CA PRO A 118 -3.93 9.23 13.01
C PRO A 118 -3.52 10.64 13.43
N LEU A 119 -3.79 11.00 14.68
CA LEU A 119 -3.17 12.20 15.25
C LEU A 119 -1.67 11.91 15.40
N MET A 120 -0.90 12.51 14.52
CA MET A 120 0.55 12.37 14.45
C MET A 120 1.23 13.50 15.20
N SER A 121 2.42 13.24 15.75
CA SER A 121 3.26 14.31 16.29
C SER A 121 3.76 15.20 15.15
N LEU A 122 4.18 16.44 15.45
CA LEU A 122 4.82 17.31 14.46
C LEU A 122 6.06 16.64 13.85
N ARG A 123 6.80 15.87 14.66
CA ARG A 123 7.94 15.10 14.20
C ARG A 123 7.54 14.06 13.14
N ASP A 124 6.46 13.31 13.37
CA ASP A 124 6.01 12.29 12.43
C ASP A 124 5.50 12.94 11.12
N TRP A 125 4.81 14.08 11.22
CA TRP A 125 4.43 14.88 10.05
C TRP A 125 5.65 15.37 9.26
N ALA A 126 6.70 15.85 9.93
CA ALA A 126 7.93 16.28 9.28
C ALA A 126 8.64 15.10 8.59
N VAL A 127 8.72 13.94 9.23
CA VAL A 127 9.26 12.71 8.63
C VAL A 127 8.48 12.32 7.38
N ARG A 128 7.14 12.31 7.46
CA ARG A 128 6.25 12.04 6.31
C ARG A 128 6.47 13.04 5.18
N ALA A 129 6.56 14.33 5.50
CA ALA A 129 6.80 15.37 4.51
C ALA A 129 8.14 15.17 3.80
N VAL A 130 9.23 14.94 4.55
CA VAL A 130 10.54 14.63 3.96
C VAL A 130 10.46 13.38 3.08
N ALA A 131 9.82 12.30 3.54
CA ALA A 131 9.66 11.08 2.77
C ALA A 131 8.83 11.25 1.48
N ASN A 132 7.95 12.25 1.40
CA ASN A 132 7.19 12.56 0.19
C ASN A 132 8.04 13.28 -0.87
N PHE A 133 9.09 14.01 -0.47
CA PHE A 133 9.93 14.80 -1.38
C PHE A 133 11.27 14.14 -1.72
N VAL A 134 11.72 13.18 -0.90
CA VAL A 134 12.97 12.45 -1.15
C VAL A 134 12.82 11.56 -2.37
N GLU A 135 13.74 11.70 -3.32
CA GLU A 135 13.85 10.79 -4.46
C GLU A 135 14.15 9.36 -3.99
N ILE A 136 13.52 8.38 -4.63
CA ILE A 136 13.71 6.97 -4.33
C ILE A 136 15.02 6.49 -4.98
N ALA A 137 16.16 6.95 -4.43
CA ALA A 137 17.50 6.63 -4.92
C ALA A 137 18.44 6.25 -3.75
N PRO A 138 19.42 5.34 -3.97
CA PRO A 138 20.25 4.77 -2.89
C PRO A 138 21.01 5.78 -2.02
N TYR A 139 21.31 6.96 -2.55
CA TYR A 139 22.10 7.99 -1.86
C TYR A 139 21.32 9.26 -1.51
N ALA A 140 20.06 9.39 -1.96
CA ALA A 140 19.25 10.60 -1.73
C ALA A 140 19.02 10.89 -0.24
N LEU A 141 19.00 9.85 0.59
CA LEU A 141 18.90 10.01 2.05
C LEU A 141 20.20 10.49 2.70
N LEU A 142 21.36 10.21 2.11
CA LEU A 142 22.67 10.58 2.68
C LEU A 142 23.00 12.05 2.46
N THR A 143 22.37 12.70 1.49
CA THR A 143 22.57 14.12 1.19
C THR A 143 21.70 15.04 2.03
N LEU A 144 20.76 14.50 2.81
CA LEU A 144 19.88 15.30 3.66
C LEU A 144 20.67 15.93 4.81
N PRO A 145 20.53 17.26 5.06
CA PRO A 145 21.22 17.96 6.14
C PRO A 145 20.50 17.73 7.50
N ILE A 146 20.22 16.46 7.83
CA ILE A 146 19.56 16.06 9.08
C ILE A 146 20.39 15.00 9.80
N PRO A 147 20.26 14.86 11.13
CA PRO A 147 21.01 13.86 11.88
C PRO A 147 20.77 12.43 11.36
N ALA A 148 21.82 11.60 11.39
CA ALA A 148 21.76 10.20 10.95
C ALA A 148 20.66 9.38 11.66
N SER A 149 20.33 9.73 12.90
CA SER A 149 19.21 9.13 13.64
C SER A 149 17.85 9.40 12.98
N GLN A 150 17.63 10.60 12.42
CA GLN A 150 16.41 10.94 11.68
C GLN A 150 16.40 10.33 10.28
N ILE A 151 17.56 10.23 9.61
CA ILE A 151 17.69 9.54 8.32
C ILE A 151 17.18 8.10 8.45
N LYS A 152 17.55 7.38 9.51
CA LYS A 152 17.06 6.01 9.76
C LYS A 152 15.53 5.94 9.90
N VAL A 153 14.90 6.95 10.50
CA VAL A 153 13.44 7.00 10.64
C VAL A 153 12.78 7.20 9.27
N VAL A 154 13.26 8.14 8.46
CA VAL A 154 12.77 8.37 7.09
C VAL A 154 12.99 7.13 6.23
N GLN A 155 14.16 6.50 6.31
CA GLN A 155 14.51 5.27 5.62
C GLN A 155 13.54 4.13 5.97
N SER A 156 13.24 3.95 7.26
CA SER A 156 12.29 2.93 7.71
C SER A 156 10.89 3.17 7.15
N LEU A 157 10.43 4.42 7.13
CA LEU A 157 9.14 4.79 6.53
C LEU A 157 9.13 4.50 5.02
N LEU A 158 10.17 4.91 4.28
CA LEU A 158 10.28 4.65 2.85
C LEU A 158 10.30 3.16 2.53
N VAL A 159 11.00 2.36 3.32
CA VAL A 159 10.99 0.89 3.19
C VAL A 159 9.58 0.35 3.33
N HIS A 160 8.81 0.78 4.33
CA HIS A 160 7.42 0.33 4.51
C HIS A 160 6.52 0.74 3.34
N ARG A 161 6.63 2.00 2.88
CA ARG A 161 5.89 2.51 1.72
C ARG A 161 6.22 1.74 0.45
N LEU A 162 7.50 1.57 0.16
CA LEU A 162 7.97 0.85 -1.03
C LEU A 162 7.59 -0.62 -1.00
N GLN A 163 7.63 -1.26 0.17
CA GLN A 163 7.11 -2.61 0.32
C GLN A 163 5.64 -2.64 -0.13
N TYR A 164 4.80 -1.80 0.48
CA TYR A 164 3.39 -1.69 0.12
C TYR A 164 3.17 -1.41 -1.38
N VAL A 165 3.78 -0.36 -1.94
CA VAL A 165 3.59 0.03 -3.35
C VAL A 165 4.05 -1.10 -4.29
N SER A 166 5.20 -1.72 -4.00
CA SER A 166 5.72 -2.82 -4.81
C SER A 166 4.82 -4.04 -4.87
N MET A 167 3.90 -4.18 -3.90
CA MET A 167 2.98 -5.30 -3.80
C MET A 167 1.71 -5.08 -4.63
N PHE A 168 1.28 -3.82 -4.74
CA PHE A 168 0.09 -3.46 -5.51
C PHE A 168 0.41 -2.94 -6.92
N GLU A 169 1.69 -2.85 -7.26
CA GLU A 169 2.18 -2.43 -8.57
C GLU A 169 1.75 -3.42 -9.67
N PRO A 170 0.90 -3.01 -10.64
CA PRO A 170 0.47 -3.89 -11.73
C PRO A 170 1.61 -4.27 -12.67
N ASN A 171 2.63 -3.43 -12.83
CA ASN A 171 3.75 -3.72 -13.71
C ASN A 171 4.82 -4.57 -12.97
N PRO A 172 5.04 -5.84 -13.37
CA PRO A 172 5.96 -6.73 -12.67
C PRO A 172 7.42 -6.24 -12.70
N LEU A 173 7.82 -5.51 -13.73
CA LEU A 173 9.18 -4.94 -13.84
C LEU A 173 9.36 -3.79 -12.85
N VAL A 174 8.37 -2.91 -12.73
CA VAL A 174 8.38 -1.82 -11.74
C VAL A 174 8.37 -2.40 -10.34
N GLY A 175 7.49 -3.37 -10.06
CA GLY A 175 7.45 -4.06 -8.78
C GLY A 175 8.79 -4.73 -8.43
N ARG A 176 9.48 -5.35 -9.39
CA ARG A 176 10.81 -5.95 -9.17
C ARG A 176 11.86 -4.90 -8.82
N ARG A 177 11.84 -3.74 -9.50
CA ARG A 177 12.73 -2.61 -9.20
C ARG A 177 12.47 -2.05 -7.81
N LEU A 178 11.21 -1.80 -7.45
CA LEU A 178 10.85 -1.31 -6.11
C LEU A 178 11.32 -2.28 -5.01
N ARG A 179 11.12 -3.59 -5.20
CA ARG A 179 11.64 -4.62 -4.26
C ARG A 179 13.17 -4.63 -4.19
N ALA A 180 13.87 -4.41 -5.29
CA ALA A 180 15.32 -4.28 -5.28
C ALA A 180 15.76 -3.02 -4.50
N THR A 181 15.08 -1.89 -4.69
CA THR A 181 15.31 -0.66 -3.93
C THR A 181 15.09 -0.89 -2.42
N VAL A 182 14.00 -1.57 -2.03
CA VAL A 182 13.75 -1.94 -0.62
C VAL A 182 14.95 -2.72 -0.04
N ARG A 183 15.46 -3.72 -0.77
CA ARG A 183 16.61 -4.51 -0.32
C ARG A 183 17.86 -3.66 -0.10
N ARG A 184 18.09 -2.65 -0.95
CA ARG A 184 19.21 -1.72 -0.78
C ARG A 184 19.01 -0.78 0.41
N TYR A 185 17.81 -0.27 0.63
CA TYR A 185 17.53 0.48 1.84
C TYR A 185 17.65 -0.38 3.11
N MET A 186 17.38 -1.68 3.04
CA MET A 186 17.64 -2.59 4.16
C MET A 186 19.12 -2.97 4.31
N ASN A 187 19.89 -2.95 3.22
CA ASN A 187 21.31 -3.29 3.21
C ASN A 187 22.10 -2.37 2.25
N PRO A 188 22.63 -1.24 2.74
CA PRO A 188 23.27 -0.21 1.91
C PRO A 188 24.56 -0.65 1.20
N SER A 189 25.12 -1.82 1.51
CA SER A 189 26.36 -2.35 0.92
C SER A 189 26.16 -3.10 -0.41
N LEU A 190 24.93 -3.21 -0.91
CA LEU A 190 24.61 -3.93 -2.15
C LEU A 190 25.00 -3.13 -3.43
N PRO A 191 25.76 -3.73 -4.37
CA PRO A 191 26.10 -3.07 -5.64
C PRO A 191 24.90 -2.91 -6.59
N MET A 192 24.99 -1.92 -7.48
CA MET A 192 23.98 -1.62 -8.50
C MET A 192 23.94 -2.71 -9.58
N PRO A 193 22.78 -3.28 -9.94
CA PRO A 193 22.54 -3.83 -11.27
C PRO A 193 22.77 -2.76 -12.34
N ASP A 194 23.42 -3.19 -13.41
CA ASP A 194 23.71 -2.38 -14.58
C ASP A 194 22.44 -1.72 -15.13
N PRO A 195 22.54 -0.48 -15.65
CA PRO A 195 21.47 0.10 -16.45
C PRO A 195 21.15 -0.87 -17.59
N LEU A 196 19.88 -1.22 -17.77
CA LEU A 196 19.47 -1.91 -18.99
C LEU A 196 19.88 -1.03 -20.19
N PRO A 197 20.41 -1.63 -21.27
CA PRO A 197 20.76 -0.86 -22.45
C PRO A 197 19.53 -0.08 -22.90
N LEU A 198 19.71 1.23 -23.08
CA LEU A 198 18.75 2.09 -23.75
C LEU A 198 18.43 1.41 -25.09
N ILE A 199 17.15 1.10 -25.32
CA ILE A 199 16.69 0.70 -26.65
C ILE A 199 17.07 1.86 -27.57
N ARG A 200 18.13 1.66 -28.34
CA ARG A 200 18.56 2.58 -29.37
C ARG A 200 17.45 2.53 -30.42
N ASN A 201 16.65 3.58 -30.50
CA ASN A 201 15.76 3.77 -31.64
C ASN A 201 16.68 3.92 -32.86
N ASP A 202 16.86 2.83 -33.60
CA ASP A 202 17.59 2.81 -34.85
C ASP A 202 16.65 3.38 -35.92
N SER A 203 16.52 4.71 -35.94
CA SER A 203 16.04 5.44 -37.10
C SER A 203 17.25 5.73 -37.98
N GLY A 204 17.52 4.81 -38.90
CA GLY A 204 18.54 4.93 -39.94
C GLY A 204 17.89 4.80 -41.31
N GLU A 205 17.68 5.95 -41.93
CA GLU A 205 17.30 6.13 -43.33
C GLU A 205 18.28 5.46 -44.31
N ASP A 206 17.68 4.85 -45.34
CA ASP A 206 17.98 4.99 -46.76
C ASP A 206 19.32 4.53 -47.36
N GLY A 207 19.22 3.80 -48.47
CA GLY A 207 20.36 3.23 -49.19
C GLY A 207 19.98 2.16 -50.21
N SER A 208 18.91 2.36 -50.99
CA SER A 208 18.65 1.56 -52.19
C SER A 208 19.65 1.93 -53.29
N GLU A 209 20.77 1.21 -53.37
CA GLU A 209 21.69 1.27 -54.51
C GLU A 209 21.24 0.25 -55.57
N ASN A 210 20.48 0.73 -56.56
CA ASN A 210 20.28 0.02 -57.83
C ASN A 210 21.63 -0.05 -58.56
N ARG A 211 22.07 -1.25 -58.91
CA ARG A 211 23.08 -1.45 -59.97
C ARG A 211 22.50 -2.33 -61.07
N GLU A 212 22.30 -1.69 -62.21
CA GLU A 212 22.26 -2.29 -63.53
C GLU A 212 23.66 -2.78 -63.96
N ASN A 213 23.63 -3.72 -64.91
CA ASN A 213 24.71 -4.44 -65.62
C ASN A 213 25.29 -5.69 -64.94
#